data_AF-A0A7S2LN09-F1
#
_entry.id   AF-A0A7S2LN09-F1
#
_cell.length_a   1.000
_cell.length_b   1.000
_cell.length_c   1.000
_cell.angle_alpha   90.00
_cell.angle_beta   90.00
_cell.angle_gamma   90.00
#
_symmetry.space_group_name_H-M   'P 1'
#
loop_
_entity.id
_entity.type
_entity.pdbx_description
1 polymer ?
#
loop_
_entity_poly.entity_id
_entity_poly.type
_entity_poly.pdbx_seq_one_letter_code
_entity_poly.pdbx_strand_id
1 'polypeptide(L)'
;ADGSQYFHSFGVTPNFVVLPLNLRMDMPVSLSKAPIMLGNFHSSWKGVHLVDYDGGVQIFDDVDPFYHTHIVNAFENATGVVLDVGVYAAVPFAKGPTLDIEMFLNKTLRDSAPNRAHVQRLHFHLAGPLKGRTTQESFANPGRSVDFYKINMALSGLPHCIYYAVEWWHDGHDFANMAVLKHDVCRGVRSYWKREDAYPGEPFFVPSASGTSEDDGVVVFIAIDGRARRSIFVVLDGPSFQELEVVELPVHIPFTAHGNFIPHAAADAGDRLLV
;
A
#
# COMPACT_ATOMS: atom_id res chain seq x y z
N ALA A 1 24.34 -19.44 0.14
CA ALA A 1 24.03 -18.65 -1.07
C ALA A 1 23.22 -17.47 -0.61
N ASP A 2 23.55 -16.25 -1.03
CA ASP A 2 22.72 -15.09 -0.76
C ASP A 2 21.35 -15.34 -1.42
N GLY A 3 20.28 -15.48 -0.62
CA GLY A 3 18.95 -15.79 -1.12
C GLY A 3 18.44 -14.78 -2.16
N SER A 4 17.43 -15.18 -2.95
CA SER A 4 16.83 -14.33 -3.98
C SER A 4 16.19 -13.08 -3.36
N GLN A 5 16.42 -11.91 -3.97
CA GLN A 5 15.69 -10.71 -3.61
C GLN A 5 14.19 -10.93 -3.80
N TYR A 6 13.41 -10.41 -2.88
CA TYR A 6 11.96 -10.49 -2.90
C TYR A 6 11.36 -9.10 -3.03
N PHE A 7 10.59 -8.90 -4.09
CA PHE A 7 9.82 -7.69 -4.31
C PHE A 7 8.35 -8.06 -4.23
N HIS A 8 7.68 -7.61 -3.17
CA HIS A 8 6.23 -7.77 -3.09
C HIS A 8 5.51 -6.82 -4.06
N SER A 9 6.05 -5.61 -4.20
CA SER A 9 5.68 -4.63 -5.21
C SER A 9 6.93 -3.88 -5.69
N PHE A 10 6.80 -3.11 -6.76
CA PHE A 10 7.84 -2.24 -7.30
C PHE A 10 7.20 -0.99 -7.93
N GLY A 11 7.98 0.08 -8.06
CA GLY A 11 7.53 1.32 -8.69
C GLY A 11 7.76 1.28 -10.19
N VAL A 12 6.88 1.94 -10.95
CA VAL A 12 7.01 2.11 -12.40
C VAL A 12 6.74 3.56 -12.72
N THR A 13 7.63 4.18 -13.50
CA THR A 13 7.50 5.53 -14.03
C THR A 13 7.63 5.49 -15.56
N PRO A 14 7.41 6.60 -16.28
CA PRO A 14 7.54 6.65 -17.74
C PRO A 14 8.91 6.21 -18.25
N ASN A 15 9.97 6.36 -17.45
CA ASN A 15 11.34 6.04 -17.87
C ASN A 15 12.05 5.01 -16.97
N PHE A 16 11.52 4.67 -15.78
CA PHE A 16 12.21 3.80 -14.82
C PHE A 16 11.31 2.74 -14.18
N VAL A 17 11.92 1.61 -13.84
CA VAL A 17 11.45 0.70 -12.80
C VAL A 17 12.22 1.00 -11.51
N VAL A 18 11.48 1.16 -10.40
CA VAL A 18 12.03 1.51 -9.08
C VAL A 18 11.97 0.28 -8.18
N LEU A 19 13.14 -0.23 -7.81
CA LEU A 19 13.29 -1.49 -7.07
C LEU A 19 13.97 -1.25 -5.70
N PRO A 20 13.21 -1.20 -4.59
CA PRO A 20 13.81 -1.25 -3.26
C PRO A 20 14.31 -2.66 -2.95
N LEU A 21 15.64 -2.88 -2.99
CA LEU A 21 16.24 -4.16 -2.62
C LEU A 21 16.42 -4.19 -1.11
N ASN A 22 15.39 -4.64 -0.40
CA ASN A 22 15.38 -4.64 1.06
C ASN A 22 14.93 -5.95 1.73
N LEU A 23 14.39 -6.88 0.95
CA LEU A 23 13.96 -8.19 1.42
C LEU A 23 14.59 -9.29 0.55
N ARG A 24 14.96 -10.39 1.20
CA ARG A 24 15.22 -11.66 0.51
C ARG A 24 14.30 -12.73 1.07
N MET A 25 13.96 -13.67 0.21
CA MET A 25 13.23 -14.86 0.61
C MET A 25 14.14 -16.07 0.38
N ASP A 26 14.38 -16.82 1.45
CA ASP A 26 15.08 -18.09 1.33
C ASP A 26 14.07 -19.13 0.87
N MET A 27 14.17 -19.54 -0.39
CA MET A 27 13.32 -20.62 -0.91
C MET A 27 13.69 -21.92 -0.19
N PRO A 28 12.79 -22.51 0.61
CA PRO A 28 13.10 -23.77 1.24
C PRO A 28 13.27 -24.84 0.16
N VAL A 29 14.45 -25.44 0.09
CA VAL A 29 14.61 -26.74 -0.55
C VAL A 29 13.98 -27.75 0.39
N SER A 30 12.68 -28.07 0.30
CA SER A 30 12.12 -29.04 1.23
C SER A 30 10.99 -29.93 0.72
N LEU A 31 11.19 -31.23 0.96
CA LEU A 31 10.23 -32.33 1.00
C LEU A 31 9.23 -32.23 2.18
N SER A 32 9.19 -31.12 2.92
CA SER A 32 8.26 -30.92 4.05
C SER A 32 7.02 -30.14 3.64
N LYS A 33 5.87 -30.49 4.22
CA LYS A 33 4.54 -29.89 3.96
C LYS A 33 4.32 -28.53 4.66
N ALA A 34 5.37 -27.87 5.14
CA ALA A 34 5.23 -26.59 5.83
C ALA A 34 4.95 -25.44 4.83
N PRO A 35 4.14 -24.43 5.19
CA PRO A 35 3.87 -23.29 4.31
C PRO A 35 5.18 -22.58 3.93
N ILE A 36 5.43 -22.45 2.63
CA ILE A 36 6.71 -22.02 2.04
C ILE A 36 7.11 -20.59 2.44
N MET A 37 6.16 -19.73 2.83
CA MET A 37 6.40 -18.28 2.97
C MET A 37 6.64 -17.78 4.40
N LEU A 38 6.00 -18.35 5.43
CA LEU A 38 6.06 -17.79 6.78
C LEU A 38 7.41 -18.06 7.46
N GLY A 39 8.13 -16.99 7.81
CA GLY A 39 9.41 -17.07 8.54
C GLY A 39 10.66 -17.23 7.66
N ASN A 40 10.51 -17.23 6.33
CA ASN A 40 11.63 -17.34 5.38
C ASN A 40 12.05 -16.00 4.76
N PHE A 41 11.50 -14.89 5.28
CA PHE A 41 11.86 -13.54 4.85
C PHE A 41 12.94 -12.96 5.75
N HIS A 42 13.97 -12.41 5.13
CA HIS A 42 15.12 -11.84 5.82
C HIS A 42 15.44 -10.46 5.26
N SER A 43 16.10 -9.66 6.08
CA SER A 43 16.66 -8.39 5.63
C SER A 43 17.68 -8.60 4.53
N SER A 44 17.65 -7.75 3.51
CA SER A 44 18.64 -7.75 2.43
C SER A 44 18.77 -6.37 1.78
N TRP A 45 19.20 -5.38 2.57
CA TRP A 45 19.39 -4.03 2.08
C TRP A 45 20.54 -3.93 1.07
N LYS A 46 20.22 -3.48 -0.15
CA LYS A 46 21.18 -3.19 -1.24
C LYS A 46 20.88 -1.87 -1.95
N GLY A 47 20.20 -0.95 -1.24
CA GLY A 47 19.73 0.32 -1.77
C GLY A 47 18.47 0.20 -2.64
N VAL A 48 18.05 1.34 -3.20
CA VAL A 48 16.97 1.43 -4.19
C VAL A 48 17.60 1.56 -5.57
N HIS A 49 17.19 0.68 -6.48
CA HIS A 49 17.71 0.65 -7.85
C HIS A 49 16.70 1.31 -8.77
N LEU A 50 17.13 2.33 -9.51
CA LEU A 50 16.40 2.89 -10.64
C LEU A 50 16.93 2.23 -11.90
N VAL A 51 16.09 1.43 -12.54
CA VAL A 51 16.42 0.70 -13.76
C VAL A 51 15.70 1.39 -14.92
N ASP A 52 16.43 1.99 -15.85
CA ASP A 52 15.81 2.50 -17.07
C ASP A 52 15.45 1.37 -18.04
N TYR A 53 14.60 1.65 -19.02
CA TYR A 53 14.13 0.64 -19.98
C TYR A 53 15.20 0.19 -20.99
N ASP A 54 16.34 0.88 -21.06
CA ASP A 54 17.51 0.48 -21.85
C ASP A 54 18.47 -0.42 -21.04
N GLY A 55 18.17 -0.67 -19.76
CA GLY A 55 18.92 -1.54 -18.85
C GLY A 55 20.01 -0.83 -18.03
N GLY A 56 20.09 0.50 -18.09
CA GLY A 56 20.92 1.29 -17.20
C GLY A 56 20.41 1.23 -15.76
N VAL A 57 21.34 1.16 -14.80
CA VAL A 57 21.00 1.05 -13.37
C VAL A 57 21.70 2.15 -12.58
N GLN A 58 20.92 2.90 -11.82
CA GLN A 58 21.40 3.87 -10.83
C GLN A 58 21.00 3.39 -9.43
N ILE A 59 21.95 3.36 -8.50
CA ILE A 59 21.75 2.84 -7.15
C ILE A 59 21.79 4.00 -6.16
N PHE A 60 20.75 4.09 -5.33
CA PHE A 60 20.68 5.00 -4.19
C PHE A 60 20.73 4.19 -2.89
N ASP A 61 21.82 4.32 -2.15
CA ASP A 61 22.06 3.63 -0.87
C ASP A 61 22.22 4.61 0.30
N ASP A 62 21.89 5.89 0.08
CA ASP A 62 22.05 6.99 1.03
C ASP A 62 20.82 7.27 1.90
N VAL A 63 19.91 6.29 2.02
CA VAL A 63 18.77 6.28 2.95
C VAL A 63 18.92 5.18 3.99
N ASP A 64 18.35 5.40 5.18
CA ASP A 64 18.30 4.36 6.21
C ASP A 64 17.57 3.12 5.69
N PRO A 65 18.04 1.90 5.99
CA PRO A 65 17.37 0.68 5.58
C PRO A 65 15.93 0.61 6.08
N PHE A 66 15.01 0.30 5.17
CA PHE A 66 13.59 0.08 5.47
C PHE A 66 13.09 -1.20 4.79
N TYR A 67 11.97 -1.75 5.26
CA TYR A 67 11.27 -2.85 4.58
C TYR A 67 9.97 -2.35 3.95
N HIS A 68 9.48 -3.05 2.94
CA HIS A 68 8.21 -2.69 2.31
C HIS A 68 7.42 -3.92 1.88
N THR A 69 6.11 -3.73 1.76
CA THR A 69 5.19 -4.63 1.06
C THR A 69 4.63 -3.90 -0.15
N HIS A 70 3.91 -2.80 0.08
CA HIS A 70 3.23 -2.05 -0.96
C HIS A 70 3.85 -0.67 -1.22
N ILE A 71 3.86 -0.29 -2.49
CA ILE A 71 4.17 1.04 -2.98
C ILE A 71 2.85 1.76 -3.25
N VAL A 72 2.77 3.04 -2.87
CA VAL A 72 1.62 3.91 -3.16
C VAL A 72 1.64 4.30 -4.63
N ASN A 73 2.76 4.88 -5.08
CA ASN A 73 3.02 5.23 -6.47
C ASN A 73 4.52 5.54 -6.65
N ALA A 74 4.99 5.56 -7.89
CA ALA A 74 6.27 6.15 -8.26
C ALA A 74 6.04 7.10 -9.43
N PHE A 75 6.79 8.19 -9.52
CA PHE A 75 6.64 9.14 -10.61
C PHE A 75 7.91 9.97 -10.82
N GLU A 76 7.98 10.70 -11.93
CA GLU A 76 9.09 11.58 -12.25
C GLU A 76 8.73 13.05 -12.09
N ASN A 77 9.72 13.87 -11.75
CA ASN A 77 9.64 15.32 -11.76
C ASN A 77 10.88 15.92 -12.46
N ALA A 78 11.01 17.25 -12.44
CA ALA A 78 12.10 17.95 -13.13
C ALA A 78 13.52 17.60 -12.62
N THR A 79 13.64 17.04 -11.41
CA THR A 79 14.94 16.78 -10.76
C THR A 79 15.25 15.29 -10.57
N GLY A 80 14.27 14.39 -10.70
CA GLY A 80 14.50 12.95 -10.57
C GLY A 80 13.23 12.12 -10.39
N VAL A 81 13.39 11.00 -9.69
CA VAL A 81 12.33 10.00 -9.45
C VAL A 81 11.84 10.09 -8.01
N VAL A 82 10.52 10.06 -7.83
CA VAL A 82 9.83 10.05 -6.54
C VAL A 82 9.19 8.67 -6.33
N LEU A 83 9.31 8.15 -5.12
CA LEU A 83 8.68 6.91 -4.67
C LEU A 83 7.91 7.18 -3.38
N ASP A 84 6.61 6.96 -3.41
CA ASP A 84 5.78 6.92 -2.21
C ASP A 84 5.58 5.46 -1.81
N VAL A 85 6.06 5.07 -0.64
CA VAL A 85 6.16 3.68 -0.21
C VAL A 85 5.73 3.48 1.23
N GLY A 86 5.04 2.38 1.50
CA GLY A 86 4.76 1.91 2.86
C GLY A 86 6.01 1.31 3.48
N VAL A 87 6.60 2.02 4.43
CA VAL A 87 7.82 1.56 5.09
C VAL A 87 7.50 0.88 6.41
N TYR A 88 8.21 -0.21 6.67
CA TYR A 88 8.17 -0.95 7.91
C TYR A 88 9.52 -0.87 8.62
N ALA A 89 9.49 -0.75 9.95
CA ALA A 89 10.69 -0.78 10.79
C ALA A 89 11.25 -2.21 10.99
N ALA A 90 10.44 -3.23 10.75
CA ALA A 90 10.80 -4.65 10.87
C ALA A 90 10.31 -5.43 9.65
N VAL A 91 10.85 -6.64 9.45
CA VAL A 91 10.48 -7.49 8.32
C VAL A 91 8.96 -7.83 8.40
N PRO A 92 8.14 -7.41 7.40
CA PRO A 92 6.68 -7.48 7.48
C PRO A 92 6.12 -8.91 7.50
N PHE A 93 6.89 -9.88 7.01
CA PHE A 93 6.50 -11.29 6.92
C PHE A 93 7.26 -12.21 7.89
N ALA A 94 7.97 -11.63 8.86
CA ALA A 94 8.59 -12.41 9.92
C ALA A 94 7.51 -13.07 10.78
N LYS A 95 7.76 -14.31 11.21
CA LYS A 95 6.90 -15.00 12.18
C LYS A 95 6.99 -14.27 13.54
N GLY A 96 5.88 -14.21 14.27
CA GLY A 96 5.81 -13.57 15.60
C GLY A 96 5.11 -12.21 15.58
N PRO A 97 5.78 -11.10 15.94
CA PRO A 97 5.12 -9.83 16.25
C PRO A 97 4.53 -9.07 15.04
N THR A 98 4.79 -9.52 13.81
CA THR A 98 4.33 -8.88 12.57
C THR A 98 3.20 -9.65 11.91
N LEU A 99 3.45 -10.87 11.41
CA LEU A 99 2.45 -11.66 10.69
C LEU A 99 2.39 -13.11 11.22
N ASP A 100 1.57 -13.33 12.24
CA ASP A 100 1.32 -14.65 12.83
C ASP A 100 -0.16 -14.83 13.19
N ILE A 101 -0.70 -16.03 12.97
CA ILE A 101 -2.06 -16.40 13.36
C ILE A 101 -2.24 -16.23 14.86
N GLU A 102 -1.25 -16.65 15.66
CA GLU A 102 -1.30 -16.51 17.12
C GLU A 102 -1.43 -15.03 17.54
N MET A 103 -0.67 -14.15 16.88
CA MET A 103 -0.75 -12.72 17.09
C MET A 103 -2.12 -12.16 16.71
N PHE A 104 -2.70 -12.54 15.55
CA PHE A 104 -4.02 -12.03 15.14
C PHE A 104 -5.17 -12.51 16.05
N LEU A 105 -5.06 -13.73 16.60
CA LEU A 105 -6.05 -14.31 17.51
C LEU A 105 -5.93 -13.81 18.96
N ASN A 106 -4.84 -13.14 19.32
CA ASN A 106 -4.61 -12.62 20.67
C ASN A 106 -4.68 -11.09 20.70
N LYS A 107 -5.77 -10.53 21.24
CA LYS A 107 -5.99 -9.07 21.31
C LYS A 107 -4.82 -8.33 21.95
N THR A 108 -4.34 -8.79 23.10
CA THR A 108 -3.25 -8.13 23.83
C THR A 108 -1.96 -8.07 23.01
N LEU A 109 -1.58 -9.16 22.34
CA LEU A 109 -0.39 -9.19 21.47
C LEU A 109 -0.58 -8.35 20.21
N ARG A 110 -1.78 -8.37 19.65
CA ARG A 110 -2.10 -7.58 18.45
C ARG A 110 -2.04 -6.09 18.73
N ASP A 111 -2.54 -5.66 19.87
CA ASP A 111 -2.63 -4.24 20.24
C ASP A 111 -1.30 -3.66 20.77
N SER A 112 -0.34 -4.49 21.18
CA SER A 112 0.90 -4.03 21.84
C SER A 112 1.91 -3.31 20.96
N ALA A 113 1.67 -3.17 19.65
CA ALA A 113 2.61 -2.57 18.70
C ALA A 113 1.92 -1.74 17.61
N PRO A 114 1.29 -0.60 17.96
CA PRO A 114 0.86 0.38 16.97
C PRO A 114 2.10 0.96 16.25
N ASN A 115 1.96 1.33 14.97
CA ASN A 115 3.02 1.81 14.06
C ASN A 115 3.85 0.71 13.38
N ARG A 116 3.19 -0.16 12.60
CA ARG A 116 3.91 -1.17 11.80
C ARG A 116 4.39 -0.61 10.47
N ALA A 117 3.51 0.10 9.78
CA ALA A 117 3.77 0.71 8.48
C ALA A 117 3.26 2.15 8.40
N HIS A 118 4.05 3.02 7.81
CA HIS A 118 3.66 4.38 7.45
C HIS A 118 4.17 4.74 6.07
N VAL A 119 3.55 5.71 5.41
CA VAL A 119 4.01 6.15 4.09
C VAL A 119 5.19 7.11 4.24
N GLN A 120 6.24 6.89 3.45
CA GLN A 120 7.32 7.83 3.20
C GLN A 120 7.41 8.14 1.72
N ARG A 121 7.74 9.40 1.43
CA ARG A 121 8.11 9.89 0.10
C ARG A 121 9.62 9.97 0.01
N LEU A 122 10.21 9.21 -0.89
CA LEU A 122 11.63 9.24 -1.22
C LEU A 122 11.80 9.92 -2.58
N HIS A 123 12.74 10.86 -2.68
CA HIS A 123 13.05 11.54 -3.93
C HIS A 123 14.53 11.35 -4.26
N PHE A 124 14.77 10.59 -5.32
CA PHE A 124 16.07 10.23 -5.86
C PHE A 124 16.48 11.26 -6.91
N HIS A 125 17.40 12.15 -6.57
CA HIS A 125 17.78 13.28 -7.42
C HIS A 125 18.72 12.83 -8.54
N LEU A 126 18.27 12.96 -9.79
CA LEU A 126 19.04 12.66 -11.00
C LEU A 126 19.72 13.89 -11.60
N ALA A 127 19.26 15.10 -11.22
CA ALA A 127 19.76 16.38 -11.69
C ALA A 127 19.78 17.43 -10.56
N GLY A 128 20.40 18.59 -10.85
CA GLY A 128 20.47 19.71 -9.93
C GLY A 128 21.50 19.56 -8.80
N PRO A 129 21.48 20.45 -7.79
CA PRO A 129 22.49 20.50 -6.71
C PRO A 129 22.54 19.25 -5.83
N LEU A 130 21.45 18.50 -5.76
CA LEU A 130 21.33 17.27 -4.96
C LEU A 130 21.57 16.00 -5.78
N LYS A 131 22.01 16.10 -7.05
CA LYS A 131 22.22 14.95 -7.92
C LYS A 131 23.01 13.84 -7.21
N GLY A 132 22.49 12.61 -7.25
CA GLY A 132 23.05 11.44 -6.60
C GLY A 132 22.75 11.33 -5.11
N ARG A 133 21.83 12.16 -4.59
CA ARG A 133 21.34 12.09 -3.21
C ARG A 133 19.86 11.76 -3.16
N THR A 134 19.42 11.22 -2.04
CA THR A 134 18.02 11.02 -1.71
C THR A 134 17.55 12.03 -0.67
N THR A 135 16.36 12.61 -0.86
CA THR A 135 15.64 13.36 0.17
C THR A 135 14.36 12.64 0.55
N GLN A 136 13.92 12.77 1.81
CA GLN A 136 12.78 12.04 2.34
C GLN A 136 11.78 12.95 3.06
N GLU A 137 10.50 12.58 2.96
CA GLU A 137 9.39 13.19 3.69
C GLU A 137 8.52 12.06 4.29
N SER A 138 8.02 12.27 5.51
CA SER A 138 7.17 11.29 6.20
C SER A 138 5.72 11.74 6.22
N PHE A 139 4.81 10.85 5.86
CA PHE A 139 3.36 11.06 5.95
C PHE A 139 2.74 10.30 7.14
N ALA A 140 3.57 9.82 8.06
CA ALA A 140 3.14 9.10 9.26
C ALA A 140 2.15 9.90 10.11
N ASN A 141 1.22 9.19 10.75
CA ASN A 141 0.37 9.70 11.81
C ASN A 141 0.68 8.89 13.08
N PRO A 142 1.25 9.49 14.15
CA PRO A 142 1.71 8.75 15.31
C PRO A 142 0.63 7.88 15.95
N GLY A 143 0.97 6.62 16.24
CA GLY A 143 0.05 5.64 16.80
C GLY A 143 -0.91 5.04 15.77
N ARG A 144 -0.70 5.27 14.47
CA ARG A 144 -1.49 4.71 13.37
C ARG A 144 -0.60 3.87 12.47
N SER A 145 -1.21 2.89 11.80
CA SER A 145 -0.56 2.11 10.76
C SER A 145 -1.43 2.11 9.52
N VAL A 146 -0.84 2.25 8.34
CA VAL A 146 -1.57 2.26 7.07
C VAL A 146 -0.95 1.31 6.05
N ASP A 147 -1.78 0.62 5.27
CA ASP A 147 -1.38 -0.23 4.14
C ASP A 147 -2.54 -0.38 3.12
N PHE A 148 -2.36 -1.22 2.10
CA PHE A 148 -3.30 -1.42 0.98
C PHE A 148 -3.59 -0.11 0.26
N TYR A 149 -2.51 0.53 -0.19
CA TYR A 149 -2.57 1.83 -0.82
C TYR A 149 -3.23 1.76 -2.21
N LYS A 150 -4.09 2.72 -2.50
CA LYS A 150 -4.57 3.00 -3.87
C LYS A 150 -4.51 4.48 -4.17
N ILE A 151 -4.45 4.79 -5.44
CA ILE A 151 -4.56 6.15 -5.98
C ILE A 151 -5.63 6.15 -7.07
N ASN A 152 -5.87 7.32 -7.68
CA ASN A 152 -6.47 7.34 -9.00
C ASN A 152 -5.51 6.68 -10.01
N MET A 153 -5.86 5.48 -10.48
CA MET A 153 -4.97 4.68 -11.33
C MET A 153 -4.64 5.32 -12.68
N ALA A 154 -5.40 6.34 -13.12
CA ALA A 154 -5.02 7.17 -14.28
C ALA A 154 -3.72 7.97 -14.05
N LEU A 155 -3.29 8.10 -12.79
CA LEU A 155 -2.05 8.75 -12.38
C LEU A 155 -0.96 7.74 -11.94
N SER A 156 -1.14 6.44 -12.22
CA SER A 156 -0.08 5.45 -11.98
C SER A 156 1.15 5.80 -12.80
N GLY A 157 2.31 5.92 -12.15
CA GLY A 157 3.53 6.39 -12.82
C GLY A 157 3.65 7.92 -12.95
N LEU A 158 2.61 8.67 -12.60
CA LEU A 158 2.53 10.11 -12.76
C LEU A 158 2.38 10.83 -11.41
N PRO A 159 2.72 12.13 -11.33
CA PRO A 159 2.51 12.91 -10.11
C PRO A 159 1.06 12.83 -9.62
N HIS A 160 0.90 12.64 -8.30
CA HIS A 160 -0.39 12.51 -7.64
C HIS A 160 -0.37 13.26 -6.30
N CYS A 161 -1.54 13.62 -5.80
CA CYS A 161 -1.73 14.27 -4.50
C CYS A 161 -2.52 13.41 -3.51
N ILE A 162 -3.29 12.42 -3.96
CA ILE A 162 -4.27 11.71 -3.15
C ILE A 162 -4.00 10.22 -3.20
N TYR A 163 -3.87 9.62 -2.01
CA TYR A 163 -3.92 8.17 -1.85
C TYR A 163 -4.98 7.76 -0.83
N TYR A 164 -5.44 6.54 -0.98
CA TYR A 164 -6.37 5.84 -0.11
C TYR A 164 -5.67 4.67 0.55
N ALA A 165 -6.06 4.32 1.77
CA ALA A 165 -5.45 3.21 2.50
C ALA A 165 -6.43 2.62 3.53
N VAL A 166 -6.13 1.41 4.00
CA VAL A 166 -6.69 0.90 5.26
C VAL A 166 -5.81 1.41 6.41
N GLU A 167 -6.44 1.95 7.44
CA GLU A 167 -5.78 2.38 8.68
C GLU A 167 -6.19 1.47 9.84
N TRP A 168 -5.20 1.04 10.64
CA TRP A 168 -5.39 0.34 11.91
C TRP A 168 -4.99 1.22 13.09
N TRP A 169 -5.49 0.87 14.27
CA TRP A 169 -5.34 1.67 15.49
C TRP A 169 -5.83 3.10 15.31
N HIS A 170 -6.96 3.32 14.62
CA HIS A 170 -7.50 4.64 14.34
C HIS A 170 -7.76 5.49 15.62
N ASP A 171 -7.94 4.85 16.78
CA ASP A 171 -7.98 5.51 18.09
C ASP A 171 -6.62 5.61 18.80
N GLY A 172 -5.61 4.87 18.35
CA GLY A 172 -4.25 4.81 18.90
C GLY A 172 -4.01 3.68 19.88
N HIS A 173 -5.01 2.81 20.09
CA HIS A 173 -4.99 1.80 21.13
C HIS A 173 -5.40 0.43 20.60
N ASP A 174 -6.53 0.34 19.91
CA ASP A 174 -7.11 -0.94 19.50
C ASP A 174 -6.79 -1.23 18.02
N PHE A 175 -6.10 -2.33 17.71
CA PHE A 175 -5.78 -2.71 16.32
C PHE A 175 -7.03 -2.78 15.44
N ALA A 176 -8.11 -3.32 16.01
CA ALA A 176 -9.40 -3.51 15.34
C ALA A 176 -10.21 -2.21 15.21
N ASN A 177 -9.77 -1.09 15.79
CA ASN A 177 -10.31 0.22 15.46
C ASN A 177 -9.74 0.64 14.11
N MET A 178 -10.49 0.34 13.05
CA MET A 178 -10.05 0.49 11.66
C MET A 178 -10.80 1.60 10.95
N ALA A 179 -10.16 2.18 9.95
CA ALA A 179 -10.74 3.18 9.07
C ALA A 179 -10.27 2.98 7.64
N VAL A 180 -11.02 3.53 6.67
CA VAL A 180 -10.48 3.83 5.35
C VAL A 180 -10.01 5.28 5.38
N LEU A 181 -8.75 5.50 5.01
CA LEU A 181 -8.12 6.81 4.92
C LEU A 181 -8.17 7.31 3.47
N LYS A 182 -8.47 8.60 3.30
CA LYS A 182 -8.09 9.42 2.13
C LYS A 182 -7.09 10.46 2.61
N HIS A 183 -5.91 10.51 2.03
CA HIS A 183 -4.87 11.50 2.36
C HIS A 183 -4.51 12.32 1.12
N ASP A 184 -4.83 13.61 1.15
CA ASP A 184 -4.31 14.62 0.23
C ASP A 184 -2.98 15.12 0.77
N VAL A 185 -1.87 14.56 0.27
CA VAL A 185 -0.51 14.90 0.71
C VAL A 185 -0.05 16.27 0.23
N CYS A 186 -0.64 16.80 -0.85
CA CYS A 186 -0.33 18.14 -1.35
C CYS A 186 -0.91 19.24 -0.46
N ARG A 187 -2.05 18.96 0.19
CA ARG A 187 -2.70 19.88 1.14
C ARG A 187 -2.51 19.50 2.61
N GLY A 188 -1.98 18.30 2.89
CA GLY A 188 -1.85 17.75 4.24
C GLY A 188 -3.19 17.40 4.89
N VAL A 189 -4.23 17.12 4.10
CA VAL A 189 -5.60 16.88 4.59
C VAL A 189 -5.89 15.38 4.63
N ARG A 190 -6.37 14.90 5.78
CA ARG A 190 -6.80 13.51 5.97
C ARG A 190 -8.31 13.46 6.20
N SER A 191 -8.99 12.56 5.48
CA SER A 191 -10.41 12.25 5.65
C SER A 191 -10.56 10.77 5.93
N TYR A 192 -11.56 10.39 6.71
CA TYR A 192 -11.72 9.02 7.17
C TYR A 192 -13.16 8.55 7.02
N TRP A 193 -13.32 7.32 6.56
CA TRP A 193 -14.52 6.55 6.80
C TRP A 193 -14.26 5.57 7.93
N LYS A 194 -15.17 5.52 8.89
CA LYS A 194 -15.16 4.54 9.98
C LYS A 194 -16.56 4.28 10.47
N ARG A 195 -16.79 3.05 10.95
CA ARG A 195 -17.98 2.67 11.68
C ARG A 195 -17.57 1.82 12.88
N GLU A 196 -18.37 1.89 13.93
CA GLU A 196 -18.18 1.02 15.09
C GLU A 196 -18.34 -0.45 14.67
N ASP A 197 -17.45 -1.33 15.15
CA ASP A 197 -17.43 -2.76 14.83
C ASP A 197 -17.40 -3.08 13.32
N ALA A 198 -16.84 -2.18 12.49
CA ALA A 198 -16.65 -2.42 11.06
C ALA A 198 -15.16 -2.58 10.72
N TYR A 199 -14.86 -3.56 9.87
CA TYR A 199 -13.48 -3.89 9.48
C TYR A 199 -13.33 -3.80 7.96
N PRO A 200 -12.89 -2.66 7.42
CA PRO A 200 -12.74 -2.46 5.98
C PRO A 200 -11.55 -3.26 5.39
N GLY A 201 -11.72 -3.71 4.16
CA GLY A 201 -10.64 -4.19 3.29
C GLY A 201 -10.06 -3.09 2.41
N GLU A 202 -9.24 -3.48 1.43
CA GLU A 202 -8.58 -2.55 0.48
C GLU A 202 -9.61 -1.64 -0.23
N PRO A 203 -9.48 -0.30 -0.11
CA PRO A 203 -10.27 0.64 -0.90
C PRO A 203 -9.83 0.63 -2.36
N PHE A 204 -10.76 0.86 -3.29
CA PHE A 204 -10.46 1.09 -4.70
C PHE A 204 -11.15 2.36 -5.18
N PHE A 205 -10.40 3.26 -5.83
CA PHE A 205 -10.96 4.48 -6.40
C PHE A 205 -11.39 4.24 -7.86
N VAL A 206 -12.63 4.61 -8.18
CA VAL A 206 -13.19 4.56 -9.52
C VAL A 206 -13.43 6.00 -9.99
N PRO A 207 -12.66 6.50 -10.98
CA PRO A 207 -12.82 7.87 -11.46
C PRO A 207 -14.15 8.06 -12.18
N SER A 208 -14.70 9.27 -12.04
CA SER A 208 -15.80 9.75 -12.87
C SER A 208 -15.35 9.90 -14.33
N ALA A 209 -16.18 9.47 -15.27
CA ALA A 209 -15.86 9.54 -16.70
C ALA A 209 -15.67 10.98 -17.23
N SER A 210 -16.28 11.96 -16.57
CA SER A 210 -16.16 13.38 -16.89
C SER A 210 -15.44 14.16 -15.78
N GLY A 211 -14.74 13.45 -14.89
CA GLY A 211 -14.15 14.06 -13.71
C GLY A 211 -12.99 15.00 -14.03
N THR A 212 -12.82 16.04 -13.22
CA THR A 212 -11.75 17.04 -13.43
C THR A 212 -10.77 17.16 -12.27
N SER A 213 -11.14 16.72 -11.06
CA SER A 213 -10.20 16.59 -9.94
C SER A 213 -9.71 15.15 -9.79
N GLU A 214 -8.56 14.99 -9.14
CA GLU A 214 -7.93 13.68 -8.91
C GLU A 214 -8.84 12.69 -8.17
N ASP A 215 -9.69 13.21 -7.28
CA ASP A 215 -10.66 12.48 -6.45
C ASP A 215 -12.11 12.57 -6.96
N ASP A 216 -12.34 13.06 -8.17
CA ASP A 216 -13.68 13.12 -8.78
C ASP A 216 -14.11 11.71 -9.21
N GLY A 217 -14.94 11.07 -8.40
CA GLY A 217 -15.32 9.67 -8.57
C GLY A 217 -15.87 9.09 -7.28
N VAL A 218 -15.73 7.77 -7.13
CA VAL A 218 -16.17 7.06 -5.92
C VAL A 218 -15.06 6.16 -5.38
N VAL A 219 -15.08 5.92 -4.08
CA VAL A 219 -14.23 4.91 -3.43
C VAL A 219 -15.09 3.75 -3.00
N VAL A 220 -14.71 2.54 -3.40
CA VAL A 220 -15.46 1.32 -3.10
C VAL A 220 -14.62 0.33 -2.33
N PHE A 221 -15.23 -0.38 -1.39
CA PHE A 221 -14.60 -1.48 -0.65
C PHE A 221 -15.62 -2.40 -0.01
N ILE A 222 -15.15 -3.58 0.38
CA ILE A 222 -15.89 -4.48 1.24
C ILE A 222 -15.43 -4.25 2.68
N ALA A 223 -16.37 -4.18 3.61
CA ALA A 223 -16.09 -4.22 5.04
C ALA A 223 -16.83 -5.38 5.70
N ILE A 224 -16.30 -5.92 6.79
CA ILE A 224 -17.02 -6.86 7.65
C ILE A 224 -17.77 -6.04 8.70
N ASP A 225 -19.09 -6.21 8.78
CA ASP A 225 -19.89 -5.79 9.93
C ASP A 225 -19.74 -6.86 11.02
N GLY A 226 -19.01 -6.52 12.08
CA GLY A 226 -18.73 -7.39 13.21
C GLY A 226 -19.96 -7.77 14.03
N ARG A 227 -20.98 -6.90 14.08
CA ARG A 227 -22.23 -7.15 14.81
C ARG A 227 -23.13 -8.09 14.04
N ALA A 228 -23.34 -7.82 12.75
CA ALA A 228 -24.18 -8.64 11.87
C ALA A 228 -23.47 -9.94 11.44
N ARG A 229 -22.13 -10.00 11.56
CA ARG A 229 -21.26 -11.09 11.10
C ARG A 229 -21.43 -11.36 9.61
N ARG A 230 -21.59 -10.29 8.83
CA ARG A 230 -21.75 -10.30 7.37
C ARG A 230 -20.87 -9.22 6.76
N SER A 231 -20.66 -9.28 5.46
CA SER A 231 -19.96 -8.23 4.76
C SER A 231 -20.93 -7.19 4.21
N ILE A 232 -20.46 -5.95 4.11
CA ILE A 232 -21.13 -4.84 3.45
C ILE A 232 -20.23 -4.34 2.32
N PHE A 233 -20.83 -3.90 1.22
CA PHE A 233 -20.14 -3.17 0.16
C PHE A 233 -20.44 -1.69 0.33
N VAL A 234 -19.38 -0.89 0.51
CA VAL A 234 -19.48 0.54 0.81
C VAL A 234 -19.05 1.33 -0.41
N VAL A 235 -19.81 2.38 -0.72
CA VAL A 235 -19.50 3.37 -1.76
C VAL A 235 -19.42 4.73 -1.10
N LEU A 236 -18.26 5.38 -1.21
CA LEU A 236 -18.03 6.74 -0.74
C LEU A 236 -17.93 7.69 -1.93
N ASP A 237 -18.44 8.90 -1.76
CA ASP A 237 -18.18 10.03 -2.64
C ASP A 237 -16.69 10.39 -2.55
N GLY A 238 -16.01 10.45 -3.69
CA GLY A 238 -14.58 10.72 -3.74
C GLY A 238 -14.21 12.07 -3.10
N PRO A 239 -14.83 13.20 -3.49
CA PRO A 239 -14.51 14.53 -2.96
C PRO A 239 -14.83 14.71 -1.46
N SER A 240 -16.09 14.47 -1.05
CA SER A 240 -16.53 14.69 0.33
C SER A 240 -16.16 13.55 1.28
N PHE A 241 -15.82 12.38 0.73
CA PHE A 241 -15.52 11.15 1.46
C PHE A 241 -16.66 10.69 2.39
N GLN A 242 -17.89 11.10 2.07
CA GLN A 242 -19.11 10.66 2.74
C GLN A 242 -19.69 9.42 2.06
N GLU A 243 -20.46 8.64 2.82
CA GLU A 243 -21.16 7.48 2.27
C GLU A 243 -22.23 7.91 1.27
N LEU A 244 -22.20 7.30 0.08
CA LEU A 244 -23.26 7.39 -0.92
C LEU A 244 -24.22 6.21 -0.80
N GLU A 245 -23.66 5.00 -0.63
CA GLU A 245 -24.42 3.77 -0.58
C GLU A 245 -23.71 2.73 0.28
N VAL A 246 -24.49 1.91 1.00
CA VAL A 246 -23.99 0.72 1.69
C VAL A 246 -24.92 -0.45 1.40
N VAL A 247 -24.39 -1.47 0.74
CA VAL A 247 -25.14 -2.67 0.35
C VAL A 247 -24.77 -3.81 1.28
N GLU A 248 -25.75 -4.35 2.00
CA GLU A 248 -25.56 -5.59 2.77
C GLU A 248 -25.37 -6.78 1.84
N LEU A 249 -24.32 -7.56 2.07
CA LEU A 249 -24.08 -8.79 1.31
C LEU A 249 -24.70 -9.98 2.04
N PRO A 250 -25.25 -10.97 1.31
CA PRO A 250 -25.85 -12.15 1.92
C PRO A 250 -24.84 -13.12 2.52
N VAL A 251 -23.53 -12.83 2.41
CA VAL A 251 -22.41 -13.69 2.81
C VAL A 251 -21.37 -12.93 3.62
N HIS A 252 -20.59 -13.67 4.40
CA HIS A 252 -19.37 -13.18 5.02
C HIS A 252 -18.20 -13.40 4.07
N ILE A 253 -17.60 -12.31 3.60
CA ILE A 253 -16.36 -12.30 2.83
C ILE A 253 -15.22 -12.07 3.84
N PRO A 254 -14.30 -13.04 4.03
CA PRO A 254 -13.13 -12.86 4.89
C PRO A 254 -12.24 -11.71 4.42
N PHE A 255 -11.29 -11.28 5.26
CA PHE A 255 -10.26 -10.34 4.81
C PHE A 255 -9.56 -10.85 3.55
N THR A 256 -9.67 -10.07 2.48
CA THR A 256 -9.01 -10.31 1.21
C THR A 256 -7.70 -9.53 1.14
N ALA A 257 -6.89 -9.82 0.12
CA ALA A 257 -5.78 -8.95 -0.26
C ALA A 257 -6.28 -7.93 -1.30
N HIS A 258 -5.90 -8.09 -2.56
CA HIS A 258 -6.13 -7.08 -3.59
C HIS A 258 -7.40 -7.29 -4.41
N GLY A 259 -7.92 -6.18 -4.93
CA GLY A 259 -8.98 -6.14 -5.93
C GLY A 259 -8.73 -5.06 -6.99
N ASN A 260 -9.38 -5.20 -8.14
CA ASN A 260 -9.40 -4.19 -9.20
C ASN A 260 -10.81 -4.02 -9.76
N PHE A 261 -11.14 -2.78 -10.12
CA PHE A 261 -12.35 -2.47 -10.88
C PHE A 261 -12.03 -2.46 -12.38
N ILE A 262 -12.82 -3.19 -13.17
CA ILE A 262 -12.70 -3.22 -14.63
C ILE A 262 -13.97 -2.60 -15.22
N PRO A 263 -13.89 -1.43 -15.89
CA PRO A 263 -15.04 -0.86 -16.59
C PRO A 263 -15.56 -1.83 -17.65
N HIS A 264 -16.88 -1.89 -17.83
CA HIS A 264 -17.50 -2.81 -18.81
C HIS A 264 -16.93 -2.64 -20.22
N ALA A 265 -16.69 -1.40 -20.66
CA ALA A 265 -16.11 -1.10 -21.97
C ALA A 265 -14.70 -1.69 -22.16
N ALA A 266 -13.92 -1.83 -21.09
CA ALA A 266 -12.59 -2.44 -21.13
C ALA A 266 -12.65 -3.97 -21.15
N ALA A 267 -13.69 -4.57 -20.53
CA ALA A 267 -13.89 -6.02 -20.55
C ALA A 267 -14.26 -6.54 -21.95
N ASP A 268 -14.96 -5.74 -22.76
CA ASP A 268 -15.36 -6.11 -24.12
C ASP A 268 -14.25 -5.92 -25.17
N ALA A 269 -13.25 -5.08 -24.89
CA ALA A 269 -12.18 -4.74 -25.84
C ALA A 269 -11.15 -5.86 -26.04
N GLY A 270 -11.16 -6.92 -25.22
CA GLY A 270 -10.20 -8.03 -25.34
C GLY A 270 -8.74 -7.63 -25.11
N ASP A 271 -8.49 -6.39 -24.67
CA ASP A 271 -7.16 -5.91 -24.34
C ASP A 271 -6.64 -6.74 -23.18
N ARG A 272 -5.50 -7.40 -23.42
CA ARG A 272 -4.80 -8.21 -22.43
C ARG A 272 -4.44 -7.31 -21.26
N LEU A 273 -5.21 -7.41 -20.17
CA LEU A 273 -4.85 -6.86 -18.89
C LEU A 273 -3.49 -7.42 -18.48
N LEU A 274 -2.47 -6.56 -18.45
CA LEU A 274 -1.28 -6.79 -17.65
C LEU A 274 -1.67 -6.37 -16.23
N VAL A 275 -1.94 -7.38 -15.39
CA VAL A 275 -2.10 -7.25 -13.93
C VAL A 275 -0.73 -7.18 -13.30
#